data_AF-A0AAD4R309-F1
#
_entry.id   AF-A0AAD4R309-F1
#
_cell.length_a   1.000
_cell.length_b   1.000
_cell.length_c   1.000
_cell.angle_alpha   90.00
_cell.angle_beta   90.00
_cell.angle_gamma   90.00
#
_symmetry.space_group_name_H-M   'P 1'
#
loop_
_entity.id
_entity.type
_entity.pdbx_description
1 polymer ?
#
loop_
_entity_poly.entity_id
_entity_poly.type
_entity_poly.pdbx_seq_one_letter_code
_entity_poly.pdbx_strand_id
1 'polypeptide(L)'
;MSVGEAAPSVAKRREGGCSRARAELCYVPCIYAMLQKSLRKKFVYNQMMLMCFSEMMNIVMHAIVTGIESIYGDVYCLSPKRFYWFGVIELGSAYVQSVMLAILAFNRCLILIKPRMADTLFGQYGWVGTLLWQIPPFAIAFLLSWAGPPIIFNPMKGSQYFNPHLGYLPDNEYYHTPHIFSYYVSCFIFAVPVLYLSFGICLIRLIEQNSLHMNSKRVRKETSTFIQVFIGCVLLFFSCVGYIIQQQFPDAEWLALGSTYGYILFQGSSAITYLTLNRSIRQEIVLLFDRFSKGVHKNYPDKSATTRNNT
;
A
#
# COMPACT_ATOMS: atom_id res chain seq x y z
N MET A 1 60.22 -19.05 0.39
CA MET A 1 59.41 -18.89 -0.84
C MET A 1 58.02 -19.39 -0.51
N SER A 2 57.17 -18.53 0.06
CA SER A 2 56.25 -17.60 -0.64
C SER A 2 55.01 -18.35 -1.16
N VAL A 3 53.92 -18.41 -0.39
CA VAL A 3 52.83 -17.40 -0.25
C VAL A 3 51.69 -17.67 -1.25
N GLY A 4 50.46 -17.70 -0.73
CA GLY A 4 49.19 -17.67 -1.46
C GLY A 4 48.53 -19.05 -1.54
N GLU A 5 47.29 -19.28 -1.13
CA GLU A 5 46.12 -18.41 -1.26
C GLU A 5 45.28 -18.36 0.02
N ALA A 6 45.00 -17.13 0.43
CA ALA A 6 44.04 -16.79 1.46
C ALA A 6 42.61 -16.91 0.91
N ALA A 7 41.74 -17.49 1.73
CA ALA A 7 40.29 -17.50 1.52
C ALA A 7 39.74 -16.07 1.34
N PRO A 8 38.89 -15.81 0.32
CA PRO A 8 38.22 -14.53 0.21
C PRO A 8 36.93 -14.52 1.06
N SER A 9 36.98 -13.69 2.10
CA SER A 9 35.93 -12.75 2.51
C SER A 9 34.53 -13.28 2.87
N VAL A 10 34.31 -13.48 4.17
CA VAL A 10 32.99 -13.53 4.87
C VAL A 10 32.36 -12.11 5.01
N ALA A 11 32.84 -11.12 4.27
CA ALA A 11 32.44 -9.72 4.43
C ALA A 11 31.74 -9.14 3.19
N LYS A 12 30.61 -9.73 2.76
CA LYS A 12 29.70 -9.06 1.80
C LYS A 12 28.26 -9.57 1.84
N ARG A 13 27.63 -9.58 3.02
CA ARG A 13 26.19 -9.88 3.16
C ARG A 13 25.43 -8.91 4.10
N ARG A 14 25.82 -7.63 4.10
CA ARG A 14 25.10 -6.56 4.84
C ARG A 14 24.72 -5.37 3.95
N GLU A 15 24.16 -5.62 2.77
CA GLU A 15 23.56 -4.53 1.96
C GLU A 15 22.10 -4.78 1.54
N GLY A 16 21.54 -5.97 1.80
CA GLY A 16 20.16 -6.30 1.44
C GLY A 16 19.07 -5.74 2.37
N GLY A 17 19.43 -5.28 3.58
CA GLY A 17 18.47 -4.74 4.57
C GLY A 17 18.22 -3.23 4.45
N CYS A 18 19.19 -2.48 3.94
CA CYS A 18 19.13 -1.01 3.91
C CYS A 18 18.28 -0.48 2.74
N SER A 19 18.10 -1.25 1.67
CA SER A 19 17.27 -0.80 0.54
C SER A 19 15.77 -0.80 0.87
N ARG A 20 15.31 -1.73 1.70
CA ARG A 20 13.90 -1.93 2.06
C ARG A 20 13.39 -0.92 3.09
N ALA A 21 14.25 -0.47 4.01
CA ALA A 21 13.93 0.61 4.94
C ALA A 21 13.66 1.98 4.26
N ARG A 22 14.15 2.17 3.02
CA ARG A 22 13.97 3.44 2.28
C ARG A 22 12.52 3.67 1.81
N ALA A 23 11.74 2.61 1.57
CA ALA A 23 10.35 2.75 1.14
C ALA A 23 9.45 3.27 2.27
N GLU A 24 9.60 2.74 3.48
CA GLU A 24 8.92 3.20 4.70
C GLU A 24 9.25 4.67 5.01
N LEU A 25 10.51 5.08 4.80
CA LEU A 25 10.94 6.47 5.00
C LEU A 25 10.26 7.46 4.05
N CYS A 26 9.81 7.02 2.87
CA CYS A 26 9.07 7.88 1.93
C CYS A 26 7.62 8.16 2.39
N TYR A 27 7.03 7.30 3.22
CA TYR A 27 5.68 7.51 3.76
C TYR A 27 5.64 8.62 4.81
N VAL A 28 6.70 8.77 5.62
CA VAL A 28 6.79 9.77 6.70
C VAL A 28 6.52 11.21 6.21
N PRO A 29 7.23 11.76 5.20
CA PRO A 29 6.97 13.11 4.71
C PRO A 29 5.59 13.24 4.06
N CYS A 30 5.07 12.18 3.45
CA CYS A 30 3.73 12.16 2.85
C CYS A 30 2.64 12.29 3.92
N ILE A 31 2.73 11.47 4.98
CA ILE A 31 1.80 11.51 6.11
C ILE A 31 1.85 12.89 6.77
N TYR A 32 3.05 13.41 7.05
CA TYR A 32 3.20 14.74 7.63
C TYR A 32 2.55 15.84 6.79
N ALA A 33 2.73 15.81 5.47
CA ALA A 33 2.10 16.76 4.56
C ALA A 33 0.57 16.64 4.59
N MET A 34 0.02 15.42 4.65
CA MET A 34 -1.43 15.19 4.75
C MET A 34 -2.02 15.62 6.10
N LEU A 35 -1.23 15.64 7.18
CA LEU A 35 -1.65 16.11 8.49
C LEU A 35 -1.89 17.63 8.55
N GLN A 36 -1.43 18.40 7.56
CA GLN A 36 -1.65 19.85 7.51
C GLN A 36 -3.15 20.18 7.47
N LYS A 37 -3.56 21.20 8.24
CA LYS A 37 -4.97 21.62 8.37
C LYS A 37 -5.62 21.98 7.02
N SER A 38 -4.82 22.41 6.04
CA SER A 38 -5.25 22.73 4.67
C SER A 38 -5.74 21.49 3.90
N LEU A 39 -5.06 20.35 4.09
CA LEU A 39 -5.33 19.09 3.38
C LEU A 39 -6.28 18.18 4.16
N ARG A 40 -6.15 18.09 5.49
CA ARG A 40 -6.96 17.22 6.36
C ARG A 40 -8.48 17.52 6.31
N LYS A 41 -8.87 18.69 5.84
CA LYS A 41 -10.30 19.02 5.63
C LYS A 41 -10.96 18.20 4.54
N LYS A 42 -10.19 17.64 3.60
CA LYS A 42 -10.72 16.93 2.44
C LYS A 42 -10.64 15.43 2.67
N PHE A 43 -11.77 14.76 2.46
CA PHE A 43 -11.90 13.30 2.56
C PHE A 43 -10.76 12.56 1.88
N VAL A 44 -10.39 12.97 0.67
CA VAL A 44 -9.38 12.23 -0.09
C VAL A 44 -7.99 12.20 0.55
N TYR A 45 -7.54 13.29 1.17
CA TYR A 45 -6.23 13.28 1.83
C TYR A 45 -6.26 12.47 3.12
N ASN A 46 -7.39 12.48 3.82
CA ASN A 46 -7.59 11.62 4.99
C ASN A 46 -7.59 10.14 4.58
N GLN A 47 -8.25 9.80 3.47
CA GLN A 47 -8.28 8.44 2.96
C GLN A 47 -6.91 7.96 2.49
N MET A 48 -6.18 8.81 1.76
CA MET A 48 -4.80 8.51 1.36
C MET A 48 -3.90 8.28 2.58
N MET A 49 -4.06 9.09 3.63
CA MET A 49 -3.27 8.92 4.86
C MET A 49 -3.57 7.60 5.58
N LEU A 50 -4.85 7.21 5.67
CA LEU A 50 -5.22 5.92 6.26
C LEU A 50 -4.68 4.75 5.43
N MET A 51 -4.68 4.87 4.10
CA MET A 51 -4.07 3.86 3.23
C MET A 51 -2.56 3.76 3.47
N CYS A 52 -1.83 4.87 3.63
CA CYS A 52 -0.41 4.82 3.98
C CYS A 52 -0.17 3.97 5.24
N PHE A 53 -0.95 4.18 6.31
CA PHE A 53 -0.80 3.39 7.54
C PHE A 53 -1.07 1.91 7.32
N SER A 54 -2.09 1.58 6.52
CA SER A 54 -2.40 0.19 6.16
C SER A 54 -1.28 -0.43 5.31
N GLU A 55 -0.71 0.31 4.37
CA GLU A 55 0.40 -0.13 3.51
C GLU A 55 1.66 -0.42 4.33
N MET A 56 2.02 0.46 5.27
CA MET A 56 3.14 0.22 6.20
C MET A 56 2.95 -1.06 7.00
N MET A 57 1.74 -1.28 7.53
CA MET A 57 1.42 -2.50 8.28
C MET A 57 1.53 -3.76 7.40
N ASN A 58 1.03 -3.69 6.16
CA ASN A 58 1.13 -4.79 5.20
C ASN A 58 2.59 -5.09 4.84
N ILE A 59 3.44 -4.08 4.61
CA ILE A 59 4.86 -4.29 4.31
C ILE A 59 5.58 -4.97 5.49
N VAL A 60 5.29 -4.55 6.72
CA VAL A 60 5.85 -5.19 7.92
C VAL A 60 5.48 -6.68 7.95
N MET A 61 4.21 -7.02 7.72
CA MET A 61 3.77 -8.42 7.72
C MET A 61 4.34 -9.21 6.53
N HIS A 62 4.17 -8.73 5.30
CA HIS A 62 4.54 -9.46 4.08
C HIS A 62 6.04 -9.50 3.78
N ALA A 63 6.85 -8.58 4.35
CA ALA A 63 8.28 -8.53 4.06
C ALA A 63 9.16 -8.76 5.29
N ILE A 64 8.85 -8.15 6.44
CA ILE A 64 9.71 -8.24 7.62
C ILE A 64 9.40 -9.53 8.37
N VAL A 65 8.14 -9.77 8.72
CA VAL A 65 7.74 -10.98 9.47
C VAL A 65 8.01 -12.23 8.66
N THR A 66 7.52 -12.32 7.42
CA THR A 66 7.82 -13.44 6.52
C THR A 66 9.32 -13.64 6.29
N GLY A 67 10.10 -12.56 6.19
CA GLY A 67 11.55 -12.63 6.04
C GLY A 67 12.24 -13.21 7.28
N ILE A 68 11.78 -12.85 8.47
CA ILE A 68 12.26 -13.42 9.74
C ILE A 68 11.88 -14.90 9.83
N GLU A 69 10.63 -15.24 9.53
CA GLU A 69 10.14 -16.63 9.51
C GLU A 69 10.91 -17.49 8.49
N SER A 70 11.28 -16.91 7.34
CA SER A 70 12.12 -17.56 6.33
C SER A 70 13.54 -17.86 6.83
N ILE A 71 14.10 -17.00 7.68
CA ILE A 71 15.45 -17.20 8.25
C ILE A 71 15.44 -18.29 9.31
N TYR A 72 14.42 -18.31 10.17
CA TYR A 72 14.30 -19.34 11.20
C TYR A 72 13.85 -20.68 10.64
N GLY A 73 13.14 -20.69 9.51
CA GLY A 73 12.60 -21.90 8.89
C GLY A 73 11.52 -22.58 9.74
N ASP A 74 10.86 -21.82 10.63
CA ASP A 74 9.79 -22.34 11.45
C ASP A 74 8.58 -22.68 10.57
N VAL A 75 7.91 -23.80 10.85
CA VAL A 75 6.80 -24.30 10.05
C VAL A 75 5.51 -24.24 10.85
N TYR A 76 4.37 -24.24 10.15
CA TYR A 76 3.06 -24.19 10.79
C TYR A 76 2.89 -25.25 11.90
N CYS A 77 3.43 -26.47 11.70
CA CYS A 77 3.30 -27.58 12.64
C CYS A 77 4.02 -27.36 13.98
N LEU A 78 5.07 -26.52 14.02
CA LEU A 78 5.85 -26.24 15.22
C LEU A 78 5.20 -25.11 16.06
N SER A 79 4.67 -24.08 15.39
CA SER A 79 4.13 -22.88 16.02
C SER A 79 2.74 -22.49 15.47
N PRO A 80 1.71 -23.36 15.50
CA PRO A 80 0.46 -23.17 14.76
C PRO A 80 -0.30 -21.91 15.18
N LYS A 81 -0.27 -21.56 16.47
CA LYS A 81 -0.91 -20.34 16.98
C LYS A 81 -0.29 -19.06 16.41
N ARG A 82 1.05 -19.02 16.24
CA ARG A 82 1.77 -17.85 15.74
C ARG A 82 1.42 -17.59 14.27
N PHE A 83 1.54 -18.63 13.45
CA PHE A 83 1.22 -18.58 12.04
C PHE A 83 -0.27 -18.29 11.77
N TYR A 84 -1.18 -18.84 12.59
CA TYR A 84 -2.61 -18.53 12.50
C TYR A 84 -2.89 -17.04 12.66
N TRP A 85 -2.40 -16.42 13.74
CA TRP A 85 -2.66 -14.99 14.00
C TRP A 85 -2.04 -14.07 12.95
N PHE A 86 -0.82 -14.37 12.50
CA PHE A 86 -0.20 -13.63 11.40
C PHE A 86 -1.04 -13.74 10.13
N GLY A 87 -1.48 -14.94 9.78
CA GLY A 87 -2.32 -15.18 8.62
C GLY A 87 -3.66 -14.44 8.64
N VAL A 88 -4.32 -14.39 9.80
CA VAL A 88 -5.58 -13.64 9.97
C VAL A 88 -5.35 -12.14 9.80
N ILE A 89 -4.30 -11.58 10.42
CA ILE A 89 -3.99 -10.15 10.32
C ILE A 89 -3.63 -9.78 8.89
N GLU A 90 -2.81 -10.59 8.24
CA GLU A 90 -2.36 -10.37 6.87
C GLU A 90 -3.54 -10.38 5.90
N LEU A 91 -4.38 -11.42 5.94
CA LEU A 91 -5.57 -11.52 5.12
C LEU A 91 -6.58 -10.40 5.38
N GLY A 92 -6.81 -10.06 6.65
CA GLY A 92 -7.69 -8.95 7.04
C GLY A 92 -7.17 -7.60 6.51
N SER A 93 -5.88 -7.35 6.62
CA SER A 93 -5.26 -6.11 6.15
C SER A 93 -5.33 -5.95 4.62
N ALA A 94 -5.21 -7.04 3.87
CA ALA A 94 -5.40 -7.07 2.43
C ALA A 94 -6.86 -6.73 2.04
N TYR A 95 -7.85 -7.25 2.78
CA TYR A 95 -9.26 -6.90 2.56
C TYR A 95 -9.54 -5.43 2.83
N VAL A 96 -9.10 -4.90 3.98
CA VAL A 96 -9.28 -3.48 4.33
C VAL A 96 -8.74 -2.59 3.22
N GLN A 97 -7.50 -2.82 2.81
CA GLN A 97 -6.84 -2.01 1.79
C GLN A 97 -7.60 -1.98 0.47
N SER A 98 -8.10 -3.13 0.04
CA SER A 98 -8.76 -3.27 -1.26
C SER A 98 -10.07 -2.50 -1.30
N VAL A 99 -10.85 -2.55 -0.21
CA VAL A 99 -12.06 -1.73 -0.08
C VAL A 99 -11.72 -0.25 0.05
N MET A 100 -10.65 0.11 0.78
CA MET A 100 -10.19 1.51 0.89
C MET A 100 -9.83 2.11 -0.46
N LEU A 101 -9.14 1.34 -1.31
CA LEU A 101 -8.77 1.75 -2.66
C LEU A 101 -10.01 1.89 -3.55
N ALA A 102 -10.99 0.97 -3.44
CA ALA A 102 -12.26 1.06 -4.15
C ALA A 102 -13.06 2.32 -3.76
N ILE A 103 -13.15 2.63 -2.46
CA ILE A 103 -13.78 3.86 -1.96
C ILE A 103 -13.09 5.10 -2.53
N LEU A 104 -11.75 5.10 -2.57
CA LEU A 104 -10.99 6.21 -3.13
C LEU A 104 -11.27 6.37 -4.63
N ALA A 105 -11.27 5.29 -5.39
CA ALA A 105 -11.56 5.34 -6.81
C ALA A 105 -13.00 5.80 -7.09
N PHE A 106 -13.96 5.32 -6.30
CA PHE A 106 -15.34 5.79 -6.38
C PHE A 106 -15.45 7.29 -6.09
N ASN A 107 -14.75 7.79 -5.07
CA ASN A 107 -14.64 9.24 -4.80
C ASN A 107 -14.11 10.00 -6.01
N ARG A 108 -13.03 9.52 -6.66
CA ARG A 108 -12.46 10.18 -7.84
C ARG A 108 -13.40 10.19 -9.02
N CYS A 109 -14.11 9.10 -9.26
CA CYS A 109 -15.07 9.01 -10.35
C CYS A 109 -16.28 9.91 -10.10
N LEU A 110 -16.78 9.95 -8.86
CA LEU A 110 -17.93 10.77 -8.51
C LEU A 110 -17.63 12.27 -8.63
N ILE A 111 -16.42 12.71 -8.28
CA ILE A 111 -15.97 14.10 -8.45
C ILE A 111 -15.99 14.50 -9.94
N LEU A 112 -15.60 13.61 -10.85
CA LEU A 112 -15.57 13.87 -12.30
C LEU A 112 -16.98 13.84 -12.92
N ILE A 113 -17.82 12.88 -12.50
CA ILE A 113 -19.14 12.63 -13.09
C ILE A 113 -20.20 13.58 -12.53
N LYS A 114 -20.29 13.71 -11.19
CA LYS A 114 -21.30 14.50 -10.47
C LYS A 114 -20.71 15.12 -9.20
N PRO A 115 -20.00 16.27 -9.29
CA PRO A 115 -19.31 16.87 -8.16
C PRO A 115 -20.23 17.22 -6.99
N ARG A 116 -21.49 17.62 -7.25
CA ARG A 116 -22.48 17.89 -6.20
C ARG A 116 -22.77 16.65 -5.34
N MET A 117 -22.86 15.47 -5.96
CA MET A 117 -23.05 14.22 -5.20
C MET A 117 -21.80 13.86 -4.42
N ALA A 118 -20.61 14.10 -4.98
CA ALA A 118 -19.35 13.87 -4.27
C ALA A 118 -19.23 14.75 -3.02
N ASP A 119 -19.61 16.02 -3.10
CA ASP A 119 -19.59 16.94 -1.95
C ASP A 119 -20.61 16.53 -0.88
N THR A 120 -21.80 16.06 -1.25
CA THR A 120 -22.78 15.55 -0.26
C THR A 120 -22.29 14.28 0.42
N LEU A 121 -21.67 13.36 -0.33
CA LEU A 121 -21.29 12.04 0.17
C LEU A 121 -19.96 12.04 0.96
N PHE A 122 -19.00 12.84 0.50
CA PHE A 122 -17.62 12.88 1.03
C PHE A 122 -17.21 14.24 1.59
N GLY A 123 -17.94 15.32 1.30
CA GLY A 123 -17.61 16.66 1.78
C GLY A 123 -18.03 16.94 3.22
N GLN A 124 -18.87 16.07 3.80
CA GLN A 124 -19.40 16.27 5.15
C GLN A 124 -18.43 15.80 6.25
N TYR A 125 -18.35 16.54 7.34
CA TYR A 125 -17.66 16.20 8.61
C TYR A 125 -16.15 15.93 8.57
N GLY A 126 -15.45 16.21 7.46
CA GLY A 126 -13.99 16.16 7.37
C GLY A 126 -13.37 14.82 7.82
N TRP A 127 -12.63 14.83 8.92
CA TRP A 127 -12.00 13.63 9.49
C TRP A 127 -13.01 12.61 10.01
N VAL A 128 -14.06 13.06 10.71
CA VAL A 128 -15.09 12.18 11.26
C VAL A 128 -15.85 11.47 10.14
N GLY A 129 -16.19 12.20 9.07
CA GLY A 129 -16.80 11.61 7.88
C GLY A 129 -15.91 10.53 7.26
N THR A 130 -14.59 10.75 7.20
CA THR A 130 -13.65 9.75 6.66
C THR A 130 -13.63 8.48 7.50
N LEU A 131 -13.64 8.61 8.83
CA LEU A 131 -13.68 7.46 9.74
C LEU A 131 -14.99 6.67 9.63
N LEU A 132 -16.12 7.35 9.48
CA LEU A 132 -17.42 6.67 9.27
C LEU A 132 -17.39 5.80 8.01
N TRP A 133 -16.79 6.30 6.93
CA TRP A 133 -16.58 5.53 5.69
C TRP A 133 -15.60 4.36 5.84
N GLN A 134 -14.79 4.32 6.90
CA GLN A 134 -13.88 3.20 7.17
C GLN A 134 -14.50 2.08 7.99
N ILE A 135 -15.61 2.33 8.69
CA ILE A 135 -16.27 1.30 9.51
C ILE A 135 -16.62 0.05 8.67
N PRO A 136 -17.25 0.16 7.48
CA PRO A 136 -17.57 -1.02 6.67
C PRO A 136 -16.34 -1.81 6.18
N PRO A 137 -15.27 -1.19 5.62
CA PRO A 137 -14.02 -1.91 5.30
C PRO A 137 -13.47 -2.74 6.45
N PHE A 138 -13.35 -2.16 7.65
CA PHE A 138 -12.82 -2.87 8.82
C PHE A 138 -13.76 -3.97 9.29
N ALA A 139 -15.07 -3.74 9.30
CA ALA A 139 -16.05 -4.73 9.72
C ALA A 139 -16.07 -5.95 8.77
N ILE A 140 -16.11 -5.71 7.45
CA ILE A 140 -16.09 -6.79 6.44
C ILE A 140 -14.77 -7.56 6.52
N ALA A 141 -13.63 -6.85 6.58
CA ALA A 141 -12.34 -7.50 6.68
C ALA A 141 -12.22 -8.37 7.92
N PHE A 142 -12.64 -7.87 9.08
CA PHE A 142 -12.63 -8.64 10.33
C PHE A 142 -13.50 -9.89 10.24
N LEU A 143 -14.73 -9.76 9.73
CA LEU A 143 -15.65 -10.90 9.59
C LEU A 143 -15.07 -11.98 8.66
N LEU A 144 -14.51 -11.58 7.52
CA LEU A 144 -13.96 -12.51 6.53
C LEU A 144 -12.64 -13.15 6.99
N SER A 145 -11.77 -12.39 7.65
CA SER A 145 -10.47 -12.91 8.12
C SER A 145 -10.62 -13.79 9.36
N TRP A 146 -11.62 -13.52 10.21
CA TRP A 146 -11.88 -14.30 11.42
C TRP A 146 -12.62 -15.61 11.13
N ALA A 147 -13.66 -15.55 10.28
CA ALA A 147 -14.47 -16.72 9.96
C ALA A 147 -13.89 -17.58 8.83
N GLY A 148 -13.00 -17.03 8.02
CA GLY A 148 -12.36 -17.74 6.90
C GLY A 148 -11.08 -18.47 7.29
N PRO A 149 -10.59 -19.40 6.43
CA PRO A 149 -9.28 -19.99 6.61
C PRO A 149 -8.20 -18.91 6.46
N PRO A 150 -7.22 -18.84 7.38
CA PRO A 150 -6.12 -17.89 7.27
C PRO A 150 -5.19 -18.26 6.12
N ILE A 151 -4.44 -17.27 5.63
CA ILE A 151 -3.30 -17.51 4.75
C ILE A 151 -2.09 -17.81 5.62
N ILE A 152 -1.37 -18.89 5.36
CA ILE A 152 -0.26 -19.33 6.18
C ILE A 152 1.03 -19.24 5.38
N PHE A 153 2.04 -18.57 5.93
CA PHE A 153 3.36 -18.51 5.32
C PHE A 153 4.02 -19.89 5.31
N ASN A 154 4.47 -20.33 4.14
CA ASN A 154 5.21 -21.56 3.96
C ASN A 154 6.67 -21.24 3.62
N PRO A 155 7.63 -21.51 4.52
CA PRO A 155 9.04 -21.17 4.31
C PRO A 155 9.69 -21.97 3.16
N MET A 156 9.19 -23.16 2.82
CA MET A 156 9.73 -23.98 1.72
C MET A 156 9.42 -23.35 0.35
N LYS A 157 8.23 -22.73 0.23
CA LYS A 157 7.78 -22.07 -1.00
C LYS A 157 8.07 -20.56 -1.00
N GLY A 158 8.45 -20.00 0.14
CA GLY A 158 8.73 -18.57 0.31
C GLY A 158 7.50 -17.68 0.09
N SER A 159 6.29 -18.23 0.25
CA SER A 159 5.02 -17.52 0.00
C SER A 159 3.89 -18.05 0.90
N GLN A 160 2.76 -17.35 0.87
CA GLN A 160 1.58 -17.60 1.67
C GLN A 160 0.56 -18.48 0.93
N TYR A 161 0.08 -19.51 1.60
CA TYR A 161 -0.86 -20.49 1.07
C TYR A 161 -2.00 -20.75 2.04
N PHE A 162 -3.17 -21.09 1.51
CA PHE A 162 -4.27 -21.52 2.37
C PHE A 162 -4.10 -22.95 2.89
N ASN A 163 -3.33 -23.79 2.19
CA ASN A 163 -2.95 -25.11 2.66
C ASN A 163 -1.63 -25.02 3.46
N PRO A 164 -1.65 -25.16 4.80
CA PRO A 164 -0.44 -25.06 5.62
C PRO A 164 0.50 -26.27 5.48
N HIS A 165 0.02 -27.38 4.93
CA HIS A 165 0.78 -28.65 4.84
C HIS A 165 1.43 -28.85 3.47
N LEU A 166 1.34 -27.86 2.58
CA LEU A 166 1.90 -27.92 1.23
C LEU A 166 3.41 -28.24 1.28
N GLY A 167 3.81 -29.36 0.66
CA GLY A 167 5.19 -29.84 0.64
C GLY A 167 5.65 -30.61 1.88
N TYR A 168 4.80 -30.76 2.91
CA TYR A 168 5.10 -31.55 4.12
C TYR A 168 4.32 -32.87 4.17
N LEU A 169 3.05 -32.86 3.75
CA LEU A 169 2.18 -34.04 3.73
C LEU A 169 1.56 -34.22 2.34
N PRO A 170 1.26 -35.47 1.93
CA PRO A 170 0.52 -35.71 0.69
C PRO A 170 -0.84 -35.00 0.76
N ASP A 171 -1.22 -34.41 -0.37
CA ASP A 171 -2.36 -33.50 -0.47
C ASP A 171 -3.66 -34.29 -0.28
N ASN A 172 -4.37 -34.03 0.82
CA ASN A 172 -5.71 -34.59 1.03
C ASN A 172 -6.72 -33.71 0.30
N GLU A 173 -7.66 -34.30 -0.44
CA GLU A 173 -8.74 -33.62 -1.19
C GLU A 173 -9.55 -32.60 -0.33
N TYR A 174 -9.48 -32.71 1.00
CA TYR A 174 -10.06 -31.78 1.96
C TYR A 174 -9.59 -30.32 1.79
N TYR A 175 -8.38 -30.09 1.27
CA TYR A 175 -7.85 -28.75 1.01
C TYR A 175 -8.13 -28.24 -0.42
N HIS A 176 -8.69 -29.07 -1.29
CA HIS A 176 -9.02 -28.66 -2.66
C HIS A 176 -10.45 -28.09 -2.76
N THR A 177 -11.41 -28.54 -1.95
CA THR A 177 -12.84 -28.34 -2.21
C THR A 177 -13.53 -27.20 -1.42
N PRO A 178 -13.19 -26.89 -0.15
CA PRO A 178 -13.69 -25.70 0.54
C PRO A 178 -12.95 -24.41 0.14
N HIS A 179 -11.76 -24.52 -0.44
CA HIS A 179 -10.95 -23.38 -0.92
C HIS A 179 -11.46 -22.81 -2.26
N ILE A 180 -12.25 -23.59 -3.00
CA ILE A 180 -13.11 -23.12 -4.10
C ILE A 180 -14.29 -22.27 -3.55
N PHE A 181 -14.36 -21.95 -2.26
CA PHE A 181 -15.27 -20.91 -1.72
C PHE A 181 -14.53 -19.62 -1.33
N SER A 182 -13.20 -19.70 -1.09
CA SER A 182 -12.31 -18.56 -1.34
C SER A 182 -12.34 -18.11 -2.81
N TYR A 183 -12.90 -18.93 -3.71
CA TYR A 183 -13.39 -18.51 -5.03
C TYR A 183 -14.46 -17.40 -4.97
N TYR A 184 -14.97 -16.97 -3.80
CA TYR A 184 -15.76 -15.73 -3.59
C TYR A 184 -14.95 -14.59 -2.94
N VAL A 185 -13.65 -14.80 -2.68
CA VAL A 185 -12.66 -13.73 -2.92
C VAL A 185 -12.78 -13.22 -4.37
N SER A 186 -13.53 -13.89 -5.27
CA SER A 186 -14.17 -13.25 -6.44
C SER A 186 -15.06 -12.02 -6.16
N CYS A 187 -15.36 -11.61 -4.93
CA CYS A 187 -15.82 -10.24 -4.64
C CYS A 187 -14.74 -9.18 -4.95
N PHE A 188 -13.47 -9.59 -4.92
CA PHE A 188 -12.32 -8.85 -5.44
C PHE A 188 -12.34 -8.77 -6.98
N ILE A 189 -12.90 -9.79 -7.64
CA ILE A 189 -13.31 -9.79 -9.06
C ILE A 189 -14.54 -8.88 -9.30
N PHE A 190 -15.21 -8.31 -8.28
CA PHE A 190 -16.21 -7.24 -8.47
C PHE A 190 -15.65 -5.83 -8.26
N ALA A 191 -14.65 -5.67 -7.38
CA ALA A 191 -13.95 -4.40 -7.19
C ALA A 191 -13.21 -3.95 -8.47
N VAL A 192 -12.58 -4.88 -9.18
CA VAL A 192 -11.79 -4.61 -10.38
C VAL A 192 -12.65 -4.18 -11.59
N PRO A 193 -13.78 -4.83 -11.95
CA PRO A 193 -14.68 -4.38 -13.02
C PRO A 193 -15.41 -3.09 -12.70
N VAL A 194 -15.77 -2.83 -11.44
CA VAL A 194 -16.33 -1.53 -11.02
C VAL A 194 -15.27 -0.44 -11.17
N LEU A 195 -13.99 -0.74 -10.89
CA LEU A 195 -12.85 0.13 -11.16
C LEU A 195 -12.66 0.38 -12.67
N TYR A 196 -12.69 -0.66 -13.52
CA TYR A 196 -12.55 -0.50 -14.98
C TYR A 196 -13.74 0.20 -15.66
N LEU A 197 -14.98 -0.09 -15.24
CA LEU A 197 -16.19 0.59 -15.74
C LEU A 197 -16.23 2.05 -15.30
N SER A 198 -15.87 2.35 -14.05
CA SER A 198 -15.77 3.73 -13.56
C SER A 198 -14.63 4.49 -14.23
N PHE A 199 -13.54 3.81 -14.59
CA PHE A 199 -12.44 4.35 -15.40
C PHE A 199 -12.88 4.68 -16.83
N GLY A 200 -13.56 3.76 -17.53
CA GLY A 200 -14.06 3.96 -18.88
C GLY A 200 -15.07 5.12 -18.98
N ILE A 201 -16.00 5.22 -18.03
CA ILE A 201 -16.98 6.32 -17.97
C ILE A 201 -16.29 7.66 -17.66
N CYS A 202 -15.29 7.67 -16.77
CA CYS A 202 -14.51 8.88 -16.48
C CYS A 202 -13.65 9.34 -17.65
N LEU A 203 -13.08 8.42 -18.43
CA LEU A 203 -12.25 8.72 -19.59
C LEU A 203 -13.07 9.40 -20.69
N ILE A 204 -14.28 8.88 -20.96
CA ILE A 204 -15.25 9.47 -21.90
C ILE A 204 -15.66 10.88 -21.42
N ARG A 205 -15.96 11.04 -20.13
CA ARG A 205 -16.36 12.33 -19.54
C ARG A 205 -15.22 13.36 -19.49
N LEU A 206 -13.98 12.92 -19.29
CA LEU A 206 -12.81 13.79 -19.31
C LEU A 206 -12.58 14.34 -20.72
N ILE A 207 -12.78 13.51 -21.76
CA ILE A 207 -12.76 13.93 -23.16
C ILE A 207 -13.86 14.97 -23.43
N GLU A 208 -15.09 14.75 -22.93
CA GLU A 208 -16.21 15.70 -23.04
C GLU A 208 -16.02 17.00 -22.23
N GLN A 209 -15.33 16.98 -21.08
CA GLN A 209 -15.08 18.19 -20.29
C GLN A 209 -13.91 19.01 -20.82
N ASN A 210 -12.94 18.38 -21.48
CA ASN A 210 -11.86 19.08 -22.17
C ASN A 210 -12.36 19.84 -23.40
N SER A 211 -13.46 19.40 -24.03
CA SER A 211 -14.14 20.17 -25.09
C SER A 211 -15.04 21.29 -24.55
N LEU A 212 -15.39 21.27 -23.26
CA LEU A 212 -16.33 22.20 -22.62
C LEU A 212 -15.75 22.87 -21.36
N HIS A 213 -14.88 23.87 -21.55
CA HIS A 213 -14.77 25.06 -20.69
C HIS A 213 -14.47 24.94 -19.17
N MET A 214 -13.97 23.82 -18.64
CA MET A 214 -13.57 23.74 -17.22
C MET A 214 -12.19 24.38 -16.95
N ASN A 215 -12.02 25.05 -15.81
CA ASN A 215 -10.78 25.75 -15.42
C ASN A 215 -9.58 24.79 -15.40
N SER A 216 -8.63 24.97 -16.33
CA SER A 216 -7.57 24.01 -16.68
C SER A 216 -6.70 23.56 -15.50
N LYS A 217 -6.53 24.42 -14.48
CA LYS A 217 -5.74 24.10 -13.28
C LYS A 217 -6.43 23.10 -12.35
N ARG A 218 -7.76 23.18 -12.19
CA ARG A 218 -8.54 22.26 -11.35
C ARG A 218 -8.60 20.88 -11.99
N VAL A 219 -8.90 20.84 -13.29
CA VAL A 219 -8.96 19.60 -14.09
C VAL A 219 -7.63 18.87 -14.00
N ARG A 220 -6.50 19.55 -14.28
CA ARG A 220 -5.16 18.94 -14.22
C ARG A 220 -4.84 18.33 -12.85
N LYS A 221 -5.27 18.97 -11.76
CA LYS A 221 -5.07 18.45 -10.39
C LYS A 221 -5.86 17.16 -10.16
N GLU A 222 -7.14 17.15 -10.50
CA GLU A 222 -7.99 15.97 -10.32
C GLU A 222 -7.54 14.82 -11.22
N THR A 223 -7.18 15.10 -12.48
CA THR A 223 -6.60 14.11 -13.42
C THR A 223 -5.34 13.45 -12.87
N SER A 224 -4.42 14.23 -12.30
CA SER A 224 -3.18 13.67 -11.73
C SER A 224 -3.47 12.69 -10.58
N THR A 225 -4.40 13.04 -9.70
CA THR A 225 -4.81 12.17 -8.60
C THR A 225 -5.64 10.97 -9.06
N PHE A 226 -6.33 11.08 -10.18
CA PHE A 226 -7.07 9.98 -10.80
C PHE A 226 -6.12 8.94 -11.40
N ILE A 227 -5.11 9.38 -12.16
CA ILE A 227 -4.05 8.51 -12.70
C ILE A 227 -3.33 7.76 -11.57
N GLN A 228 -3.07 8.45 -10.46
CA GLN A 228 -2.45 7.84 -9.28
C GLN A 228 -3.26 6.66 -8.72
N VAL A 229 -4.58 6.84 -8.57
CA VAL A 229 -5.49 5.78 -8.10
C VAL A 229 -5.59 4.65 -9.13
N PHE A 230 -5.60 4.98 -10.41
CA PHE A 230 -5.59 3.99 -11.49
C PHE A 230 -4.40 3.06 -11.44
N ILE A 231 -3.19 3.63 -11.31
CA ILE A 231 -1.96 2.84 -11.21
C ILE A 231 -2.06 1.88 -10.01
N GLY A 232 -2.52 2.36 -8.85
CA GLY A 232 -2.74 1.51 -7.69
C GLY A 232 -3.73 0.36 -7.96
N CYS A 233 -4.83 0.63 -8.67
CA CYS A 233 -5.83 -0.38 -9.02
C CYS A 233 -5.28 -1.45 -9.98
N VAL A 234 -4.48 -1.04 -10.96
CA VAL A 234 -3.82 -1.95 -11.91
C VAL A 234 -2.81 -2.84 -11.19
N LEU A 235 -1.99 -2.27 -10.33
CA LEU A 235 -0.99 -3.03 -9.55
C LEU A 235 -1.66 -4.00 -8.58
N LEU A 236 -2.76 -3.60 -7.92
CA LEU A 236 -3.53 -4.48 -7.06
C LEU A 236 -4.13 -5.65 -7.85
N PHE A 237 -4.69 -5.38 -9.03
CA PHE A 237 -5.25 -6.42 -9.91
C PHE A 237 -4.20 -7.48 -10.26
N PHE A 238 -3.03 -7.08 -10.75
CA PHE A 238 -1.98 -8.02 -11.10
C PHE A 238 -1.47 -8.81 -9.90
N SER A 239 -1.37 -8.17 -8.73
CA SER A 239 -0.93 -8.83 -7.50
C SER A 239 -1.93 -9.92 -7.08
N CYS A 240 -3.23 -9.66 -7.21
CA CYS A 240 -4.26 -10.64 -6.84
C CYS A 240 -4.42 -11.75 -7.88
N VAL A 241 -4.27 -11.45 -9.17
CA VAL A 241 -4.19 -12.49 -10.21
C VAL A 241 -2.98 -13.38 -9.96
N GLY A 242 -1.80 -12.81 -9.70
CA GLY A 242 -0.60 -13.57 -9.32
C GLY A 242 -0.86 -14.48 -8.11
N TYR A 243 -1.55 -13.95 -7.09
CA TYR A 243 -1.89 -14.70 -5.89
C TYR A 243 -2.81 -15.90 -6.19
N ILE A 244 -3.81 -15.73 -7.06
CA ILE A 244 -4.71 -16.83 -7.45
C ILE A 244 -3.94 -17.90 -8.24
N ILE A 245 -3.09 -17.50 -9.18
CA ILE A 245 -2.32 -18.43 -10.01
C ILE A 245 -1.34 -19.21 -9.11
N GLN A 246 -0.67 -18.58 -8.13
CA GLN A 246 0.24 -19.33 -7.24
C GLN A 246 -0.49 -20.38 -6.38
N GLN A 247 -1.77 -20.17 -6.02
CA GLN A 247 -2.54 -21.19 -5.29
C GLN A 247 -2.87 -22.38 -6.18
N GLN A 248 -3.06 -22.18 -7.49
CA GLN A 248 -3.34 -23.26 -8.45
C GLN A 248 -2.09 -24.03 -8.88
N PHE A 249 -0.93 -23.37 -8.89
CA PHE A 249 0.34 -23.97 -9.28
C PHE A 249 1.35 -23.91 -8.12
N PRO A 250 1.09 -24.63 -7.01
CA PRO A 250 1.94 -24.59 -5.81
C PRO A 250 3.37 -25.12 -6.04
N ASP A 251 3.60 -25.86 -7.11
CA ASP A 251 4.93 -26.38 -7.47
C ASP A 251 5.80 -25.38 -8.24
N ALA A 252 5.22 -24.28 -8.72
CA ALA A 252 5.95 -23.23 -9.42
C ALA A 252 6.53 -22.20 -8.42
N GLU A 253 7.71 -22.47 -7.87
CA GLU A 253 8.36 -21.57 -6.89
C GLU A 253 8.61 -20.14 -7.43
N TRP A 254 8.97 -20.01 -8.71
CA TRP A 254 9.17 -18.71 -9.35
C TRP A 254 7.89 -17.86 -9.36
N LEU A 255 6.74 -18.51 -9.49
CA LEU A 255 5.44 -17.86 -9.47
C LEU A 255 5.08 -17.42 -8.05
N ALA A 256 5.38 -18.27 -7.06
CA ALA A 256 5.18 -17.96 -5.65
C ALA A 256 5.97 -16.72 -5.23
N LEU A 257 7.29 -16.74 -5.48
CA LEU A 257 8.17 -15.61 -5.20
C LEU A 257 7.78 -14.37 -6.01
N GLY A 258 7.47 -14.53 -7.30
CA GLY A 258 7.03 -13.44 -8.17
C GLY A 258 5.76 -12.75 -7.65
N SER A 259 4.78 -13.52 -7.18
CA SER A 259 3.54 -12.98 -6.62
C SER A 259 3.79 -12.24 -5.30
N THR A 260 4.59 -12.81 -4.39
CA THR A 260 4.89 -12.19 -3.10
C THR A 260 5.67 -10.89 -3.29
N TYR A 261 6.70 -10.88 -4.14
CA TYR A 261 7.45 -9.67 -4.43
C TYR A 261 6.61 -8.62 -5.18
N GLY A 262 5.76 -9.05 -6.12
CA GLY A 262 4.82 -8.18 -6.82
C GLY A 262 3.87 -7.47 -5.84
N TYR A 263 3.33 -8.20 -4.87
CA TYR A 263 2.48 -7.64 -3.83
C TYR A 263 3.23 -6.62 -2.96
N ILE A 264 4.45 -6.93 -2.51
CA ILE A 264 5.28 -5.98 -1.73
C ILE A 264 5.59 -4.71 -2.53
N LEU A 265 5.89 -4.84 -3.83
CA LEU A 265 6.15 -3.70 -4.71
C LEU A 265 4.91 -2.83 -4.90
N PHE A 266 3.73 -3.45 -5.03
CA PHE A 266 2.47 -2.72 -5.03
C PHE A 266 2.32 -1.89 -3.76
N GLN A 267 2.55 -2.48 -2.58
CA GLN A 267 2.47 -1.74 -1.31
C GLN A 267 3.48 -0.59 -1.21
N GLY A 268 4.67 -0.74 -1.80
CA GLY A 268 5.67 0.33 -1.84
C GLY A 268 5.38 1.43 -2.86
N SER A 269 4.51 1.18 -3.85
CA SER A 269 4.30 2.08 -4.98
C SER A 269 3.53 3.35 -4.60
N SER A 270 2.64 3.28 -3.62
CA SER A 270 1.75 4.40 -3.26
C SER A 270 2.52 5.63 -2.80
N ALA A 271 3.54 5.50 -1.95
CA ALA A 271 4.42 6.61 -1.57
C ALA A 271 5.04 7.31 -2.78
N ILE A 272 5.53 6.54 -3.76
CA ILE A 272 6.15 7.08 -4.97
C ILE A 272 5.10 7.83 -5.80
N THR A 273 3.90 7.27 -5.97
CA THR A 273 2.83 7.93 -6.71
C THR A 273 2.35 9.21 -6.01
N TYR A 274 2.30 9.25 -4.68
CA TYR A 274 1.98 10.45 -3.92
C TYR A 274 3.03 11.56 -4.12
N LEU A 275 4.32 11.21 -4.04
CA LEU A 275 5.42 12.16 -4.22
C LEU A 275 5.55 12.66 -5.67
N THR A 276 5.24 11.84 -6.67
CA THR A 276 5.42 12.19 -8.09
C THR A 276 4.18 12.84 -8.71
N LEU A 277 2.98 12.32 -8.41
CA LEU A 277 1.75 12.71 -9.08
C LEU A 277 0.91 13.70 -8.25
N ASN A 278 1.06 13.76 -6.93
CA ASN A 278 0.25 14.67 -6.10
C ASN A 278 0.94 16.02 -5.87
N ARG A 279 0.63 17.01 -6.73
CA ARG A 279 1.22 18.35 -6.64
C ARG A 279 0.97 19.04 -5.31
N SER A 280 -0.19 18.82 -4.67
CA SER A 280 -0.49 19.48 -3.39
C SER A 280 0.32 18.91 -2.23
N ILE A 281 0.58 17.60 -2.23
CA ILE A 281 1.47 16.98 -1.24
C ILE A 281 2.89 17.51 -1.44
N ARG A 282 3.39 17.54 -2.68
CA ARG A 282 4.71 18.12 -2.98
C ARG A 282 4.86 19.56 -2.51
N GLN A 283 3.84 20.38 -2.73
CA GLN A 283 3.86 21.79 -2.30
C GLN A 283 3.97 21.90 -0.78
N GLU A 284 3.20 21.12 -0.03
CA GLU A 284 3.28 21.11 1.43
C GLU A 284 4.63 20.57 1.94
N ILE A 285 5.24 19.59 1.24
CA ILE A 285 6.57 19.08 1.55
C ILE A 285 7.64 20.15 1.31
N VAL A 286 7.60 20.86 0.19
CA VAL A 286 8.55 21.98 -0.08
C VAL A 286 8.41 23.05 0.99
N LEU A 287 7.17 23.45 1.34
CA LEU A 287 6.92 24.41 2.43
C LEU A 287 7.38 23.91 3.80
N LEU A 288 7.39 22.60 4.01
CA LEU A 288 7.94 21.99 5.22
C LEU A 288 9.45 22.16 5.27
N PHE A 289 10.16 21.81 4.19
CA PHE A 289 11.61 21.98 4.09
C PHE A 289 12.03 23.44 4.20
N ASP A 290 11.30 24.37 3.58
CA ASP A 290 11.56 25.81 3.70
C ASP A 290 11.41 26.30 5.15
N ARG A 291 10.39 25.82 5.87
CA ARG A 291 10.18 26.16 7.29
C ARG A 291 11.29 25.58 8.17
N PHE A 292 11.71 24.33 7.92
CA PHE A 292 12.85 23.74 8.63
C PHE A 292 14.14 24.51 8.37
N SER A 293 14.44 24.83 7.11
CA SER A 293 15.63 25.60 6.72
C SER A 293 15.65 26.98 7.41
N LYS A 294 14.53 27.71 7.42
CA LYS A 294 14.41 29.00 8.11
C LYS A 294 14.48 28.88 9.64
N GLY A 295 13.94 27.80 10.22
CA GLY A 295 14.02 27.53 11.65
C GLY A 295 15.45 27.22 12.12
N VAL A 296 16.22 26.49 11.32
CA VAL A 296 17.65 26.24 11.56
C VAL A 296 18.44 27.54 11.46
N HIS A 297 18.15 28.39 10.46
CA HIS A 297 18.84 29.66 10.29
C HIS A 297 18.58 30.65 11.44
N LYS A 298 17.39 30.59 12.07
CA LYS A 298 17.03 31.42 13.23
C LYS A 298 17.73 30.98 14.53
N ASN A 299 18.13 29.71 14.63
CA ASN A 299 18.83 29.14 15.79
C ASN A 299 20.37 29.27 15.69
N TYR A 300 20.89 29.71 14.55
CA TYR A 300 22.30 30.08 14.39
C TYR A 300 22.38 31.59 14.20
N PRO A 301 22.43 32.40 15.27
CA PRO A 301 22.63 33.83 15.12
C PRO A 301 23.97 34.06 14.41
N ASP A 302 23.91 34.87 13.37
CA ASP A 302 25.04 35.26 12.55
C ASP A 302 26.13 35.88 13.45
N LYS A 303 27.25 35.16 13.65
CA LYS A 303 28.39 35.62 14.47
C LYS A 303 29.18 36.75 13.80
N SER A 304 28.69 37.35 12.71
CA SER A 304 29.41 38.37 11.95
C SER A 304 29.03 39.82 12.29
N ALA A 305 28.11 40.07 13.23
CA ALA A 305 27.63 41.43 13.55
C ALA A 305 28.19 42.05 14.86
N THR A 306 29.26 41.49 15.46
CA THR A 306 29.88 42.03 16.69
C THR A 306 31.30 42.54 16.49
N THR A 307 31.58 43.16 15.33
CA THR A 307 32.83 43.94 15.13
C THR A 307 32.54 45.30 14.51
N ARG A 308 31.53 46.00 15.03
CA ARG A 308 31.45 47.46 14.95
C ARG A 308 31.10 47.97 16.34
N ASN A 309 31.98 48.83 16.86
CA ASN A 309 31.93 49.54 18.13
C ASN A 309 32.74 48.87 19.24
N ASN A 310 34.05 49.14 19.22
CA ASN A 310 34.85 49.71 20.32
C ASN A 310 36.13 50.22 19.63
N THR A 311 36.32 51.54 19.49
CA THR A 311 37.22 52.35 20.34
C THR A 311 38.40 51.59 20.90
#